data_AF-A0A3B1C573-F1
#
_entry.id   AF-A0A3B1C573-F1
#
_cell.length_a   1.000
_cell.length_b   1.000
_cell.length_c   1.000
_cell.angle_alpha   90.00
_cell.angle_beta   90.00
_cell.angle_gamma   90.00
#
_symmetry.space_group_name_H-M   'P 1'
#
loop_
_entity.id
_entity.type
_entity.pdbx_description
1 polymer ?
#
loop_
_entity_poly.entity_id
_entity_poly.type
_entity_poly.pdbx_seq_one_letter_code
_entity_poly.pdbx_strand_id
1 'polypeptide(L)' 'NAYRGLDMNEVKKRMKGNAFIDLRNVYEPETMKEAGFEYVCIGRN' A
#
# COMPACT_ATOMS: atom_id res chain seq x y z
N ASN A 1 12.20 2.96 11.15
CA ASN A 1 11.30 2.69 10.01
C ASN A 1 9.93 2.32 10.54
N ALA A 2 9.02 3.28 10.70
CA ALA A 2 7.70 3.03 11.31
C ALA A 2 6.66 2.45 10.31
N TYR A 3 6.89 2.66 9.01
CA TYR A 3 5.92 2.28 7.98
C TYR A 3 6.11 0.84 7.45
N ARG A 4 7.31 0.28 7.52
CA ARG A 4 7.67 -1.05 6.93
C ARG A 4 7.04 -2.29 7.60
N GLY A 5 6.18 -2.11 8.59
CA GLY A 5 5.54 -3.21 9.32
C GLY A 5 4.12 -2.90 9.75
N LEU A 6 3.46 -1.98 9.06
CA LEU A 6 2.05 -1.69 9.31
C LEU A 6 1.19 -2.87 8.81
N ASP A 7 0.15 -3.21 9.58
CA ASP A 7 -0.87 -4.15 9.15
C ASP A 7 -1.77 -3.47 8.10
N MET A 8 -1.57 -3.84 6.83
CA MET A 8 -2.28 -3.28 5.70
C MET A 8 -3.78 -3.61 5.70
N ASN A 9 -4.20 -4.72 6.32
CA ASN A 9 -5.62 -5.06 6.43
C ASN A 9 -6.35 -4.08 7.36
N GLU A 10 -5.72 -3.74 8.50
CA GLU A 10 -6.27 -2.77 9.44
C GLU A 10 -6.26 -1.35 8.86
N VAL A 11 -5.21 -0.98 8.12
CA VAL A 11 -5.18 0.29 7.37
C VAL A 11 -6.37 0.39 6.42
N LYS A 12 -6.60 -0.66 5.61
CA LYS A 12 -7.70 -0.68 4.64
C LYS A 12 -9.07 -0.56 5.29
N LYS A 13 -9.29 -1.27 6.40
CA LYS A 13 -10.56 -1.25 7.15
C LYS A 13 -10.91 0.16 7.65
N ARG A 14 -9.91 0.99 7.94
CA ARG A 14 -10.11 2.37 8.45
C ARG A 14 -10.25 3.40 7.33
N MET A 15 -9.82 3.08 6.12
CA MET A 15 -9.88 4.01 5.00
C MET A 15 -11.28 4.05 4.37
N LYS A 16 -11.69 5.23 3.91
CA LYS A 16 -12.95 5.40 3.14
C LYS A 16 -12.85 4.81 1.73
N GLY A 17 -11.65 4.75 1.17
CA GLY A 17 -11.35 4.19 -0.14
C GLY A 17 -10.07 3.37 -0.10
N ASN A 18 -9.56 2.94 -1.26
CA ASN A 18 -8.46 1.99 -1.37
C ASN A 18 -7.25 2.52 -2.17
N ALA A 19 -7.22 3.80 -2.54
CA ALA A 19 -6.06 4.39 -3.21
C ALA A 19 -4.86 4.51 -2.27
N PHE A 20 -3.70 3.98 -2.67
CA PHE A 20 -2.47 4.01 -1.90
C PHE A 20 -1.28 4.43 -2.79
N ILE A 21 -0.64 5.55 -2.45
CA ILE A 21 0.45 6.15 -3.24
C ILE A 21 1.75 6.06 -2.45
N ASP A 22 2.69 5.25 -2.92
CA ASP A 22 4.00 5.08 -2.30
C ASP A 22 5.10 5.76 -3.13
N LEU A 23 5.56 6.92 -2.63
CA LEU A 23 6.59 7.72 -3.28
C LEU A 23 8.02 7.23 -3.02
N ARG A 24 8.18 6.17 -2.23
CA ARG A 24 9.48 5.67 -1.75
C ARG A 24 9.69 4.18 -1.99
N ASN A 25 8.73 3.50 -2.61
CA ASN A 25 8.76 2.07 -2.89
C ASN A 25 9.10 1.25 -1.62
N VAL A 26 8.42 1.59 -0.52
CA VAL A 26 8.48 0.91 0.77
C VAL A 26 7.76 -0.43 0.71
N TYR A 27 6.66 -0.52 -0.05
CA TYR A 27 5.84 -1.73 -0.17
C TYR A 27 5.93 -2.36 -1.56
N GLU A 28 5.69 -3.67 -1.62
CA GLU A 28 5.69 -4.42 -2.87
C GLU A 28 4.33 -4.34 -3.59
N PRO A 29 4.29 -4.05 -4.90
CA PRO A 29 3.05 -3.79 -5.63
C PRO A 29 2.04 -4.95 -5.59
N GLU A 30 2.51 -6.19 -5.79
CA GLU A 30 1.64 -7.37 -5.81
C GLU A 30 0.97 -7.58 -4.44
N THR A 31 1.74 -7.49 -3.35
CA THR A 31 1.22 -7.62 -1.99
C THR A 31 0.17 -6.54 -1.68
N MET A 32 0.39 -5.30 -2.11
CA MET A 32 -0.59 -4.22 -1.89
C MET A 32 -1.87 -4.42 -2.73
N LYS A 33 -1.74 -4.95 -3.95
CA LYS A 33 -2.88 -5.32 -4.81
C LYS A 33 -3.67 -6.50 -4.23
N GLU A 34 -3.00 -7.50 -3.68
CA GLU A 34 -3.63 -8.64 -3.00
C GLU A 34 -4.34 -8.23 -1.71
N ALA A 35 -3.77 -7.28 -0.96
CA ALA A 35 -4.45 -6.60 0.14
C ALA A 35 -5.64 -5.75 -0.35
N GLY A 36 -5.76 -5.53 -1.66
CA GLY A 36 -6.86 -4.89 -2.37
C GLY A 36 -6.82 -3.36 -2.33
N PHE A 37 -5.61 -2.80 -2.33
CA PHE A 37 -5.37 -1.39 -2.61
C PHE A 37 -5.21 -1.14 -4.11
N GLU A 38 -5.69 0.02 -4.56
CA GLU A 38 -5.25 0.63 -5.81
C GLU A 38 -3.88 1.25 -5.56
N TYR A 39 -2.84 0.47 -5.82
CA TYR A 39 -1.48 0.82 -5.47
C TYR A 39 -0.73 1.48 -6.63
N VAL A 40 -0.14 2.65 -6.37
CA VAL A 40 0.73 3.38 -7.30
C VAL A 40 2.07 3.64 -6.64
N CYS A 41 3.15 3.37 -7.36
CA CYS A 41 4.52 3.61 -6.87
C CYS A 41 5.43 4.15 -8.00
N ILE A 42 6.63 4.58 -7.65
CA ILE A 42 7.52 5.27 -8.59
C ILE A 42 8.41 4.28 -9.33
N GLY A 43 8.36 4.32 -10.66
CA GLY A 43 9.32 3.60 -11.52
C GLY A 43 9.15 2.08 -11.55
N ARG A 44 8.00 1.55 -11.12
CA ARG A 44 7.62 0.14 -11.26
C ARG A 44 6.31 0.09 -12.04
N ASN A 45 6.35 -0.40 -13.28
CA ASN A 45 5.19 -0.61 -14.15
C ASN A 45 4.67 -2.03 -13.99
#